data_AF-A0A6P1PZD7-F1
#
_entry.id   AF-A0A6P1PZD7-F1
#
_cell.length_a   1.000
_cell.length_b   1.000
_cell.length_c   1.000
_cell.angle_alpha   90.00
_cell.angle_beta   90.00
_cell.angle_gamma   90.00
#
_symmetry.space_group_name_H-M   'P 1'
#
loop_
_entity.id
_entity.type
_entity.pdbx_description
1 polymer ?
#
loop_
_entity_poly.entity_id
_entity_poly.type
_entity_poly.pdbx_seq_one_letter_code
_entity_poly.pdbx_strand_id
1 'polypeptide(L)'
;MLRCVQGESGKRKSNAFHYDASVITMLLPIEIPQQGTARGDLVLFPNLRRFRSSVLFNVLEKMLMQNGLSRRLLTWAIKQRLVKPMTLHLQPGNLYFFYGYRSFHANGACDPAFRRATALFHFGDPHYGSLLTRSIVKVNRLLAK
;
A
#
# COMPACT_ATOMS: atom_id res chain seq x y z
N MET A 1 3.11 6.26 -11.30
CA MET A 1 1.68 6.62 -11.15
C MET A 1 1.57 7.79 -10.19
N LEU A 2 0.73 8.79 -10.47
CA LEU A 2 0.38 9.82 -9.48
C LEU A 2 -0.85 9.38 -8.70
N ARG A 3 -0.77 9.38 -7.36
CA ARG A 3 -1.92 9.11 -6.50
C ARG A 3 -2.33 10.39 -5.79
N CYS A 4 -3.51 10.89 -6.13
CA CYS A 4 -4.14 12.03 -5.46
C CYS A 4 -5.33 11.53 -4.62
N VAL A 5 -5.44 12.03 -3.40
CA VAL A 5 -6.51 11.71 -2.46
C VAL A 5 -7.06 13.02 -1.92
N GLN A 6 -8.37 13.23 -2.07
CA GLN A 6 -9.10 14.39 -1.54
C GLN A 6 -10.54 13.98 -1.23
N GLY A 7 -11.16 14.62 -0.24
CA GLY A 7 -12.52 14.29 0.18
C GLY A 7 -12.63 12.89 0.81
N GLU A 8 -13.85 12.35 0.81
CA GLU A 8 -14.18 11.07 1.46
C GLU A 8 -13.46 9.84 0.86
N SER A 9 -12.84 9.99 -0.32
CA SER A 9 -12.05 8.94 -0.96
C SER A 9 -10.88 8.47 -0.09
N GLY A 10 -10.29 9.38 0.69
CA GLY A 10 -9.16 9.08 1.58
C GLY A 10 -9.54 8.21 2.77
N LYS A 11 -10.71 8.45 3.37
CA LYS A 11 -11.22 7.62 4.46
C LYS A 11 -11.54 6.21 4.00
N ARG A 12 -12.24 6.05 2.86
CA ARG A 12 -12.67 4.73 2.37
C ARG A 12 -11.50 3.79 2.08
N LYS A 13 -10.40 4.33 1.53
CA LYS A 13 -9.19 3.56 1.16
C LYS A 13 -8.08 3.57 2.24
N SER A 14 -8.32 4.15 3.41
CA SER A 14 -7.36 4.22 4.52
C SER A 14 -7.06 2.84 5.13
N ASN A 15 -5.84 2.58 5.59
CA ASN A 15 -5.45 1.30 6.19
C ASN A 15 -5.72 0.08 5.29
N ALA A 16 -5.79 0.28 3.96
CA ALA A 16 -5.86 -0.82 3.00
C ALA A 16 -4.47 -1.44 2.84
N PHE A 17 -4.07 -2.25 3.82
CA PHE A 17 -2.74 -2.87 3.86
C PHE A 17 -2.55 -3.86 2.72
N HIS A 18 -1.41 -3.74 2.04
CA HIS A 18 -1.03 -4.58 0.92
C HIS A 18 0.50 -4.71 0.79
N TYR A 19 0.88 -5.64 -0.08
CA TYR A 19 2.20 -5.78 -0.66
C TYR A 19 2.11 -5.41 -2.13
N ASP A 20 3.12 -4.70 -2.61
CA ASP A 20 3.25 -4.40 -4.03
C ASP A 20 3.58 -5.66 -4.83
N ALA A 21 3.45 -5.57 -6.15
CA ALA A 21 4.01 -6.56 -7.06
C ALA A 21 5.53 -6.38 -7.20
N SER A 22 6.01 -5.14 -7.15
CA SER A 22 7.41 -4.79 -7.38
C SER A 22 8.26 -4.84 -6.10
N VAL A 23 9.55 -5.12 -6.28
CA VAL A 23 10.54 -5.25 -5.22
C VAL A 23 10.75 -3.92 -4.51
N ILE A 24 11.00 -2.85 -5.27
CA ILE A 24 11.23 -1.50 -4.74
C ILE A 24 10.04 -0.62 -5.07
N THR A 25 9.59 0.12 -4.07
CA THR A 25 8.64 1.22 -4.23
C THR A 25 9.29 2.51 -3.79
N MET A 26 9.27 3.50 -4.69
CA MET A 26 9.75 4.85 -4.44
C MET A 26 8.55 5.79 -4.30
N LEU A 27 8.57 6.61 -3.25
CA LEU A 27 7.58 7.64 -2.99
C LEU A 27 8.22 9.01 -3.08
N LEU A 28 7.66 9.84 -3.96
CA LEU A 28 7.96 11.27 -4.04
C LEU A 28 6.71 12.03 -3.59
N PRO A 29 6.69 12.57 -2.35
CA PRO A 29 5.58 13.38 -1.87
C PRO A 29 5.59 14.72 -2.59
N ILE A 30 4.47 15.04 -3.25
CA ILE A 30 4.29 16.32 -3.93
C ILE A 30 3.52 17.27 -3.02
N GLU A 31 2.46 16.75 -2.38
CA GLU A 31 1.63 17.50 -1.46
C GLU A 31 1.23 16.59 -0.29
N ILE A 32 1.61 16.96 0.93
CA ILE A 32 1.21 16.27 2.15
C ILE A 32 0.61 17.31 3.10
N PRO A 33 -0.64 17.10 3.59
CA PRO A 33 -1.26 18.02 4.55
C PRO A 33 -0.40 18.19 5.79
N GLN A 34 -0.12 19.43 6.17
CA GLN A 34 0.54 19.77 7.45
C GLN A 34 -0.48 20.09 8.55
N GLN A 35 -1.73 20.32 8.16
CA GLN A 35 -2.84 20.69 9.01
C GLN A 35 -3.80 19.49 9.17
N GLY A 36 -4.61 19.50 10.22
CA GLY A 36 -5.56 18.43 10.53
C GLY A 36 -4.95 17.30 11.36
N THR A 37 -5.80 16.39 11.84
CA THR A 37 -5.41 15.28 12.73
C THR A 37 -4.95 14.04 11.96
N ALA A 38 -5.24 13.96 10.66
CA ALA A 38 -4.99 12.78 9.83
C ALA A 38 -4.39 13.20 8.47
N ARG A 39 -3.12 12.88 8.24
CA ARG A 39 -2.34 13.35 7.07
C ARG A 39 -2.17 12.30 5.97
N GLY A 40 -2.72 11.11 6.16
CA GLY A 40 -2.50 9.97 5.26
C GLY A 40 -1.07 9.44 5.31
N ASP A 41 -0.47 9.42 6.49
CA ASP A 41 0.89 8.93 6.73
C ASP A 41 1.08 7.50 6.22
N LEU A 42 2.31 7.16 5.81
CA LEU A 42 2.63 5.80 5.40
C LEU A 42 2.79 4.93 6.66
N VAL A 43 2.06 3.83 6.72
CA VAL A 43 2.10 2.85 7.82
C VAL A 43 2.63 1.54 7.27
N LEU A 44 3.67 0.98 7.89
CA LEU A 44 4.40 -0.17 7.36
C LEU A 44 4.80 -1.17 8.45
N PHE A 45 4.68 -2.46 8.10
CA PHE A 45 5.40 -3.56 8.73
C PHE A 45 6.57 -3.93 7.80
N PRO A 46 7.78 -3.41 8.07
CA PRO A 46 8.89 -3.55 7.15
C PRO A 46 9.34 -5.00 7.06
N ASN A 47 9.64 -5.47 5.84
CA ASN A 47 10.26 -6.77 5.59
C ASN A 47 9.54 -7.99 6.21
N LEU A 48 8.22 -7.91 6.43
CA LEU A 48 7.41 -8.95 7.06
C LEU A 48 7.45 -10.30 6.32
N ARG A 49 7.76 -10.30 5.02
CA ARG A 49 7.96 -11.51 4.22
C ARG A 49 9.27 -11.54 3.44
N ARG A 50 9.66 -12.75 3.01
CA ARG A 50 10.76 -13.00 2.05
C ARG A 50 10.25 -12.91 0.61
N PHE A 51 11.17 -12.84 -0.35
CA PHE A 51 10.80 -13.03 -1.76
C PHE A 51 10.25 -14.44 -1.98
N ARG A 52 9.13 -14.56 -2.69
CA ARG A 52 8.56 -15.86 -3.07
C ARG A 52 8.99 -16.18 -4.48
N SER A 53 9.61 -17.35 -4.67
CA SER A 53 9.91 -17.92 -5.99
C SER A 53 8.64 -18.41 -6.70
N SER A 54 7.65 -18.89 -5.93
CA SER A 54 6.38 -19.39 -6.46
C SER A 54 5.31 -18.30 -6.49
N VAL A 55 4.70 -18.13 -7.68
CA VAL A 55 3.55 -17.25 -7.92
C VAL A 55 2.36 -17.65 -7.06
N LEU A 56 2.11 -18.97 -6.92
CA LEU A 56 0.96 -19.50 -6.18
C LEU A 56 1.00 -19.08 -4.71
N PHE A 57 2.15 -19.27 -4.05
CA PHE A 57 2.31 -18.85 -2.65
C PHE A 57 2.19 -17.34 -2.49
N ASN A 58 2.70 -16.55 -3.45
CA ASN A 58 2.51 -15.10 -3.44
C ASN A 58 1.02 -14.71 -3.54
N VAL A 59 0.23 -15.37 -4.41
CA VAL A 59 -1.20 -15.09 -4.54
C VAL A 59 -1.97 -15.49 -3.27
N LEU A 60 -1.75 -16.69 -2.75
CA LEU A 60 -2.43 -17.18 -1.54
C LEU A 60 -2.17 -16.26 -0.32
N GLU A 61 -0.90 -15.87 -0.12
CA GLU A 61 -0.53 -14.94 0.94
C GLU A 61 -1.22 -13.58 0.76
N LYS A 62 -1.28 -13.05 -0.47
CA LYS A 62 -2.01 -11.80 -0.76
C LYS A 62 -3.51 -11.96 -0.51
N MET A 63 -4.13 -13.07 -0.86
CA MET A 63 -5.56 -13.30 -0.57
C MET A 63 -5.85 -13.35 0.93
N LEU A 64 -4.98 -14.02 1.69
CA LEU A 64 -5.12 -14.12 3.15
C LEU A 64 -4.89 -12.78 3.85
N MET A 65 -3.94 -11.97 3.39
CA MET A 65 -3.56 -10.73 4.06
C MET A 65 -4.32 -9.49 3.54
N GLN A 66 -4.63 -9.42 2.24
CA GLN A 66 -5.17 -8.23 1.56
C GLN A 66 -6.68 -8.27 1.38
N ASN A 67 -7.42 -8.73 2.41
CA ASN A 67 -8.88 -8.77 2.40
C ASN A 67 -9.49 -7.88 3.49
N GLY A 68 -10.81 -7.68 3.43
CA GLY A 68 -11.53 -6.79 4.35
C GLY A 68 -11.49 -7.25 5.81
N LEU A 69 -11.51 -8.56 6.07
CA LEU A 69 -11.44 -9.12 7.41
C LEU A 69 -10.06 -8.88 8.03
N SER A 70 -9.00 -9.24 7.30
CA SER A 70 -7.61 -9.02 7.73
C SER A 70 -7.31 -7.55 7.98
N ARG A 71 -7.81 -6.65 7.11
CA ARG A 71 -7.74 -5.19 7.33
C ARG A 71 -8.41 -4.76 8.64
N ARG A 72 -9.63 -5.24 8.92
CA ARG A 72 -10.37 -4.90 10.14
C ARG A 72 -9.65 -5.40 11.39
N LEU A 73 -9.25 -6.67 11.39
CA LEU A 73 -8.54 -7.29 12.51
C LEU A 73 -7.21 -6.60 12.79
N LEU A 74 -6.41 -6.32 11.75
CA LEU A 74 -5.14 -5.64 11.90
C LEU A 74 -5.31 -4.20 12.40
N THR A 75 -6.29 -3.46 11.86
CA THR A 75 -6.59 -2.10 12.33
C THR A 75 -7.01 -2.10 13.79
N TRP A 76 -7.81 -3.08 14.22
CA TRP A 76 -8.18 -3.27 15.61
C TRP A 76 -6.94 -3.59 16.48
N ALA A 77 -6.09 -4.52 16.05
CA ALA A 77 -4.89 -4.90 16.78
C ALA A 77 -3.90 -3.73 16.95
N ILE A 78 -3.75 -2.87 15.93
CA ILE A 78 -2.97 -1.63 16.01
C ILE A 78 -3.58 -0.68 17.05
N LYS A 79 -4.91 -0.48 17.03
CA LYS A 79 -5.61 0.38 18.01
C LYS A 79 -5.45 -0.12 19.45
N GLN A 80 -5.51 -1.44 19.64
CA GLN A 80 -5.28 -2.09 20.94
C GLN A 80 -3.79 -2.21 21.31
N ARG A 81 -2.88 -1.68 20.48
CA ARG A 81 -1.42 -1.73 20.66
C ARG A 81 -0.84 -3.15 20.77
N LEU A 82 -1.58 -4.16 20.31
CA LEU A 82 -1.12 -5.56 20.23
C LEU A 82 -0.04 -5.74 19.17
N VAL A 83 -0.06 -4.90 18.15
CA VAL A 83 0.99 -4.79 17.14
C VAL A 83 1.36 -3.33 16.93
N LYS A 84 2.62 -3.08 16.58
CA LYS A 84 3.16 -1.73 16.39
C LYS A 84 3.78 -1.60 14.99
N PRO A 85 3.05 -1.01 14.02
CA PRO A 85 3.64 -0.68 12.74
C PRO A 85 4.60 0.51 12.89
N MET A 86 5.52 0.64 11.95
CA MET A 86 6.26 1.88 11.76
C MET A 86 5.37 2.88 11.01
N THR A 87 5.34 4.13 11.48
CA THR A 87 4.66 5.23 10.79
C THR A 87 5.70 6.21 10.27
N LEU A 88 5.61 6.53 8.98
CA LEU A 88 6.51 7.45 8.30
C LEU A 88 5.74 8.68 7.85
N HIS A 89 6.17 9.83 8.35
CA HIS A 89 5.66 11.14 7.98
C HIS A 89 6.39 11.61 6.73
N LEU A 90 5.70 11.55 5.60
CA LEU A 90 6.25 11.96 4.32
C LEU A 90 6.33 13.49 4.25
N GLN A 91 7.45 14.00 3.75
CA GLN A 91 7.67 15.43 3.56
C GLN A 91 7.95 15.73 2.08
N PRO A 92 7.29 16.73 1.47
CA PRO A 92 7.67 17.22 0.16
C PRO A 92 9.15 17.61 0.10
N GLY A 93 9.79 17.34 -1.03
CA GLY A 93 11.25 17.55 -1.23
C GLY A 93 12.10 16.32 -0.89
N ASN A 94 11.58 15.38 -0.09
CA ASN A 94 12.28 14.12 0.20
C ASN A 94 11.89 13.01 -0.79
N LEU A 95 12.80 12.04 -0.93
CA LEU A 95 12.57 10.82 -1.68
C LEU A 95 12.68 9.61 -0.76
N TYR A 96 11.68 8.74 -0.78
CA TYR A 96 11.61 7.59 0.11
C TYR A 96 11.60 6.29 -0.68
N PHE A 97 12.35 5.30 -0.20
CA PHE A 97 12.43 3.97 -0.79
C PHE A 97 12.09 2.91 0.25
N PHE A 98 11.33 1.90 -0.15
CA PHE A 98 11.12 0.72 0.67
C PHE A 98 10.88 -0.52 -0.19
N TYR A 99 11.05 -1.70 0.43
CA TYR A 99 10.78 -2.98 -0.23
C TYR A 99 9.28 -3.23 -0.31
N GLY A 100 8.60 -2.72 -1.35
CA GLY A 100 7.16 -2.84 -1.55
C GLY A 100 6.67 -4.29 -1.60
N TYR A 101 7.47 -5.18 -2.18
CA TYR A 101 7.18 -6.61 -2.20
C TYR A 101 7.15 -7.20 -0.79
N ARG A 102 8.05 -6.79 0.10
CA ARG A 102 8.29 -7.44 1.40
C ARG A 102 7.63 -6.75 2.58
N SER A 103 7.30 -5.47 2.43
CA SER A 103 6.78 -4.62 3.50
C SER A 103 5.27 -4.49 3.37
N PHE A 104 4.54 -4.91 4.41
CA PHE A 104 3.09 -4.82 4.41
C PHE A 104 2.69 -3.41 4.81
N HIS A 105 2.07 -2.66 3.90
CA HIS A 105 1.95 -1.21 4.06
C HIS A 105 0.60 -0.67 3.61
N ALA A 106 0.23 0.47 4.17
CA ALA A 106 -0.97 1.23 3.84
C ALA A 106 -0.72 2.73 4.01
N ASN A 107 -1.62 3.55 3.48
CA ASN A 107 -1.73 4.95 3.93
C ASN A 107 -2.77 5.02 5.04
N GLY A 108 -2.49 5.79 6.08
CA GLY A 108 -3.46 6.17 7.09
C GLY A 108 -4.63 6.96 6.51
N ALA A 109 -5.57 7.33 7.37
CA ALA A 109 -6.64 8.25 6.97
C ALA A 109 -6.04 9.62 6.61
N CYS A 110 -6.58 10.23 5.56
CA CYS A 110 -6.35 11.63 5.24
C CYS A 110 -7.65 12.36 5.53
N ASP A 111 -7.55 13.50 6.20
CA ASP A 111 -8.67 14.37 6.46
C ASP A 111 -9.30 14.83 5.12
N PRO A 112 -10.62 14.68 4.92
CA PRO A 112 -11.30 15.01 3.67
C PRO A 112 -11.14 16.46 3.21
N ALA A 113 -10.93 17.39 4.15
CA ALA A 113 -10.77 18.80 3.84
C ALA A 113 -9.46 19.09 3.09
N PHE A 114 -8.47 18.19 3.21
CA PHE A 114 -7.14 18.39 2.66
C PHE A 114 -6.84 17.42 1.51
N ARG A 115 -5.91 17.83 0.65
CA ARG A 115 -5.42 17.04 -0.47
C ARG A 115 -4.07 16.43 -0.13
N ARG A 116 -3.87 15.19 -0.57
CA ARG A 116 -2.59 14.49 -0.51
C ARG A 116 -2.23 13.94 -1.88
N ALA A 117 -1.07 14.32 -2.39
CA ALA A 117 -0.54 13.85 -3.68
C ALA A 117 0.85 13.23 -3.50
N THR A 118 1.02 12.02 -4.02
CA THR A 118 2.32 11.31 -4.02
C THR A 118 2.52 10.66 -5.38
N ALA A 119 3.69 10.90 -5.99
CA ALA A 119 4.13 10.13 -7.13
C ALA A 119 4.74 8.81 -6.63
N LEU A 120 4.25 7.70 -7.18
CA LEU A 120 4.73 6.35 -6.89
C LEU A 120 5.42 5.76 -8.10
N PHE A 121 6.59 5.17 -7.87
CA PHE A 121 7.33 4.41 -8.85
C PHE A 121 7.60 3.03 -8.30
N HIS A 122 7.43 2.02 -9.14
CA HIS A 122 7.58 0.62 -8.78
C HIS A 122 8.61 -0.02 -9.70
N PHE A 123 9.56 -0.75 -9.11
CA PHE A 123 10.67 -1.33 -9.85
C PHE A 123 10.93 -2.79 -9.46
N GLY A 124 11.15 -3.63 -10.49
CA GLY A 124 11.48 -5.05 -10.38
C GLY A 124 10.32 -5.92 -9.90
N ASP A 125 9.41 -6.34 -10.78
CA ASP A 125 8.40 -7.35 -10.45
C ASP A 125 8.99 -8.77 -10.58
N PRO A 126 9.12 -9.55 -9.49
CA PRO A 126 9.70 -10.89 -9.55
C PRO A 126 8.88 -11.90 -10.36
N HIS A 127 7.60 -11.60 -10.59
CA HIS A 127 6.64 -12.48 -11.26
C HIS A 127 6.21 -11.93 -12.63
N TYR A 128 6.97 -10.95 -13.16
CA TYR A 128 6.71 -10.36 -14.45
C TYR A 128 6.70 -11.43 -15.54
N GLY A 129 5.64 -11.44 -16.35
CA GLY A 129 5.52 -12.36 -17.48
C GLY A 129 5.01 -13.77 -17.15
N SER A 130 4.79 -14.13 -15.87
CA SER A 130 4.20 -15.43 -15.54
C SER A 130 2.77 -15.60 -16.09
N LEU A 131 2.39 -16.82 -16.48
CA LEU A 131 1.08 -17.12 -17.06
C LEU A 131 -0.08 -16.72 -16.13
N LEU A 132 0.07 -16.97 -14.83
CA LEU A 132 -0.91 -16.63 -13.80
C LEU A 132 -1.08 -15.11 -13.66
N THR A 133 0.02 -14.35 -13.61
CA THR A 133 -0.04 -12.88 -13.57
C THR A 133 -0.71 -12.32 -14.83
N ARG A 134 -0.40 -12.86 -16.01
CA ARG A 134 -1.02 -12.47 -17.29
C ARG A 134 -2.54 -12.72 -17.28
N SER A 135 -2.97 -13.89 -16.80
CA SER A 135 -4.39 -14.23 -16.71
C SER A 135 -5.15 -13.32 -15.75
N ILE A 136 -4.58 -13.03 -14.58
CA ILE A 136 -5.17 -12.09 -13.60
C ILE A 136 -5.31 -10.68 -14.21
N VAL A 137 -4.26 -10.19 -14.89
CA VAL A 137 -4.32 -8.88 -15.58
C VAL A 137 -5.38 -8.88 -16.69
N LYS A 138 -5.50 -9.98 -17.45
CA LYS A 138 -6.50 -10.12 -18.52
C LYS A 138 -7.92 -10.08 -17.95
N VAL A 139 -8.20 -10.83 -16.89
CA VAL A 139 -9.51 -10.84 -16.21
C VAL A 139 -9.84 -9.46 -15.63
N ASN A 140 -8.90 -8.81 -14.95
CA ASN A 140 -9.12 -7.47 -14.40
C ASN A 140 -9.40 -6.41 -15.49
N ARG A 141 -8.79 -6.53 -16.68
CA ARG A 141 -9.12 -5.66 -17.83
C ARG A 141 -10.52 -5.92 -18.38
N LEU A 142 -10.98 -7.17 -18.37
CA LEU A 142 -12.32 -7.52 -18.84
C LEU A 142 -13.40 -7.01 -17.88
N LEU A 143 -13.16 -7.07 -16.57
CA LEU A 143 -14.09 -6.57 -15.54
C LEU A 143 -14.10 -5.03 -15.41
N ALA A 144 -13.11 -4.34 -15.99
CA ALA A 144 -13.02 -2.88 -15.98
C ALA A 144 -13.60 -2.23 -17.26
N LYS A 145 -14.14 -3.03 -18.19
CA LYS A 145 -14.98 -2.59 -19.30
C LYS A 145 -16.45 -2.73 -18.89
#